data_AF-E2AG67-F1
#
_entry.id   AF-E2AG67-F1
#
_cell.length_a   1.000
_cell.length_b   1.000
_cell.length_c   1.000
_cell.angle_alpha   90.00
_cell.angle_beta   90.00
_cell.angle_gamma   90.00
#
_symmetry.space_group_name_H-M   'P 1'
#
loop_
_entity.id
_entity.type
_entity.pdbx_description
1 polymer ?
#
loop_
_entity_poly.entity_id
_entity_poly.type
_entity_poly.pdbx_seq_one_letter_code
_entity_poly.pdbx_strand_id
1 'polypeptide(L)'
;MSSETETSFTFIIVAGILSIGDELQELGEILRAKHNYDSNKLILTILLKQEGFNNVLDFGIANDNIISIHNKIKENLKKVNVVVTIGSANDRDLLKPILQEYFNATIHFGNIDMKPGKSTTYATCMFESTRKHFLCLSKNSAVIPIATHLFLLPLVNELCCFNKERFSVLARVTDAQKIIRDGIMIQSNEKIASKCVRLHDAYGKILLTDIYAKCNVPSFKTSAINGFAVKANDKKNRKKILEAGSTFLEPGTCVRVKTGAFIPDEATAVIKIKNTEIVSNNNTWEEIEIIIQPKEGENIKPIGCEIKMGNKILGEHTYIGLAEIELLASCGINEVEIIESQTVGILSIKNEIRKGESENTLKHIYDGNKLTLITLLKQKDFDTLDFGIVDAEVNMKPGKSTTYGTCMLGGKQKHILYLSGNSATILITAHLFLLPLLNKMHYNDMEVPVIHAHVMDEYKKYSRPNYIWTHLKWDKEETFARVSNTYANNNLLRAHNANALLIVPAASGSDKSLSPGTLTPVLFLGSKSFCQNIPN
;
A
#
# COMPACT_ATOMS: atom_id res chain seq x y z
N MET A 1 -25.24 22.79 -30.82
CA MET A 1 -25.45 21.69 -31.79
C MET A 1 -24.85 20.43 -31.19
N SER A 2 -25.66 19.37 -31.13
CA SER A 2 -25.36 17.97 -30.79
C SER A 2 -24.52 17.67 -29.54
N SER A 3 -25.25 17.39 -28.46
CA SER A 3 -24.89 16.47 -27.39
C SER A 3 -24.60 15.08 -27.94
N GLU A 4 -23.37 14.59 -27.84
CA GLU A 4 -23.07 13.17 -27.92
C GLU A 4 -22.99 12.61 -26.50
N THR A 5 -24.11 12.04 -26.06
CA THR A 5 -24.16 11.13 -24.92
C THR A 5 -23.41 9.86 -25.29
N GLU A 6 -22.21 9.66 -24.75
CA GLU A 6 -21.58 8.34 -24.70
C GLU A 6 -22.40 7.42 -23.79
N THR A 7 -23.43 6.80 -24.35
CA THR A 7 -24.09 5.63 -23.77
C THR A 7 -23.09 4.47 -23.82
N SER A 8 -22.47 4.15 -22.68
CA SER A 8 -21.77 2.89 -22.49
C SER A 8 -22.79 1.75 -22.60
N PHE A 9 -22.90 1.12 -23.77
CA PHE A 9 -23.70 -0.09 -23.93
C PHE A 9 -22.99 -1.23 -23.19
N THR A 10 -23.38 -1.50 -21.95
CA THR A 10 -23.03 -2.76 -21.28
C THR A 10 -23.70 -3.88 -22.06
N PHE A 11 -22.91 -4.70 -22.76
CA PHE A 11 -23.43 -5.88 -23.46
C PHE A 11 -23.96 -6.85 -22.40
N ILE A 12 -25.28 -6.91 -22.24
CA ILE A 12 -25.92 -7.81 -21.29
C ILE A 12 -25.90 -9.22 -21.89
N ILE A 13 -25.07 -10.10 -21.34
CA ILE A 13 -25.09 -11.52 -21.69
C ILE A 13 -26.29 -12.18 -21.01
N VAL A 14 -27.05 -12.96 -21.78
CA VAL A 14 -28.19 -13.74 -21.29
C VAL A 14 -27.93 -15.22 -21.54
N ALA A 15 -28.12 -16.06 -20.53
CA ALA A 15 -27.99 -17.51 -20.64
C ALA A 15 -29.36 -18.20 -20.62
N GLY A 16 -29.60 -19.14 -21.52
CA GLY A 16 -30.80 -19.98 -21.56
C GLY A 16 -30.51 -21.39 -21.08
N ILE A 17 -31.34 -21.96 -20.21
CA ILE A 17 -31.18 -23.34 -19.72
C ILE A 17 -32.31 -24.20 -20.26
N LEU A 18 -31.96 -25.31 -20.91
CA LEU A 18 -32.90 -26.29 -21.46
C LEU A 18 -32.58 -27.67 -20.90
N SER A 19 -33.55 -28.30 -20.25
CA SER A 19 -33.43 -29.71 -19.85
C SER A 19 -34.07 -30.62 -20.90
N ILE A 20 -33.47 -31.77 -21.14
CA ILE A 20 -33.88 -32.73 -22.17
C ILE A 20 -34.08 -34.09 -21.51
N GLY A 21 -35.30 -34.62 -21.59
CA GLY A 21 -35.62 -35.95 -21.09
C GLY A 21 -37.12 -36.18 -20.99
N ASP A 22 -37.58 -37.34 -21.49
CA ASP A 22 -38.98 -37.73 -21.45
C ASP A 22 -39.45 -38.03 -20.01
N GLU A 23 -38.51 -38.36 -19.12
CA GLU A 23 -38.76 -38.64 -17.71
C GLU A 23 -38.77 -37.39 -16.81
N LEU A 24 -38.58 -36.18 -17.35
CA LEU A 24 -38.46 -34.95 -16.55
C LEU A 24 -39.78 -34.22 -16.38
N GLN A 25 -39.98 -33.62 -15.20
CA GLN A 25 -41.15 -32.81 -14.87
C GLN A 25 -40.74 -31.51 -14.16
N GLU A 26 -41.53 -30.43 -14.37
CA GLU A 26 -41.31 -29.15 -13.72
C GLU A 26 -41.57 -29.22 -12.21
N LEU A 27 -40.81 -28.42 -11.46
CA LEU A 27 -40.94 -28.32 -10.00
C LEU A 27 -42.28 -27.66 -9.62
N GLY A 28 -43.03 -28.28 -8.71
CA GLY A 28 -44.29 -27.74 -8.17
C GLY A 28 -45.57 -28.40 -8.73
N GLU A 29 -45.44 -29.24 -9.75
CA GLU A 29 -46.54 -30.08 -10.24
C GLU A 29 -46.66 -31.40 -9.45
N ILE A 30 -47.79 -32.09 -9.55
CA ILE A 30 -47.93 -33.45 -8.99
C ILE A 30 -47.08 -34.42 -9.83
N LEU A 31 -46.14 -35.12 -9.18
CA LEU A 31 -45.22 -36.04 -9.85
C LEU A 31 -45.97 -37.18 -10.55
N ARG A 32 -45.78 -37.30 -11.86
CA ARG A 32 -46.31 -38.40 -12.66
C ARG A 32 -45.53 -39.70 -12.41
N ALA A 33 -46.19 -40.84 -12.54
CA ALA A 33 -45.53 -42.13 -12.42
C ALA A 33 -44.34 -42.23 -13.41
N LYS A 34 -43.20 -42.74 -12.94
CA LYS A 34 -41.93 -42.88 -13.70
C LYS A 34 -41.26 -41.56 -14.13
N HIS A 35 -41.65 -40.41 -13.58
CA HIS A 35 -40.99 -39.12 -13.82
C HIS A 35 -40.15 -38.69 -12.61
N ASN A 36 -39.20 -37.79 -12.85
CA ASN A 36 -38.38 -37.12 -11.84
C ASN A 36 -38.49 -35.60 -12.03
N TYR A 37 -38.42 -34.84 -10.93
CA TYR A 37 -38.33 -33.38 -11.04
C TYR A 37 -36.97 -32.94 -11.59
N ASP A 38 -36.99 -31.90 -12.43
CA ASP A 38 -35.77 -31.27 -12.92
C ASP A 38 -35.10 -30.41 -11.83
N SER A 39 -34.26 -31.07 -11.02
CA SER A 39 -33.40 -30.39 -10.04
C SER A 39 -32.15 -29.78 -10.66
N ASN A 40 -31.74 -30.24 -11.84
CA ASN A 40 -30.48 -29.84 -12.47
C ASN A 40 -30.52 -28.38 -12.93
N LYS A 41 -31.62 -27.99 -13.58
CA LYS A 41 -31.88 -26.61 -13.97
C LYS A 41 -31.91 -25.65 -12.77
N LEU A 42 -32.50 -26.09 -11.66
CA LEU A 42 -32.54 -25.32 -10.41
C LEU A 42 -31.13 -25.10 -9.85
N ILE A 43 -30.32 -26.16 -9.74
CA ILE A 43 -28.93 -26.08 -9.26
C ILE A 43 -28.13 -25.11 -10.12
N LEU A 44 -28.23 -25.22 -11.45
CA LEU A 44 -27.48 -24.37 -12.38
C LEU A 44 -27.89 -22.90 -12.29
N THR A 45 -29.20 -22.63 -12.16
CA THR A 45 -29.73 -21.28 -11.95
C THR A 45 -29.24 -20.68 -10.63
N ILE A 46 -29.24 -21.46 -9.54
CA ILE A 46 -28.74 -21.02 -8.24
C ILE A 46 -27.24 -20.71 -8.31
N LEU A 47 -26.44 -21.57 -8.95
CA LEU A 47 -25.00 -21.37 -9.09
C LEU A 47 -24.66 -20.12 -9.91
N LEU A 48 -25.37 -19.87 -11.00
CA LEU A 48 -25.21 -18.64 -11.79
C LEU A 48 -25.58 -17.39 -10.96
N LYS A 49 -26.71 -17.43 -10.24
CA LYS A 49 -27.14 -16.32 -9.36
C LYS A 49 -26.17 -16.07 -8.21
N GLN A 50 -25.63 -17.13 -7.58
CA GLN A 50 -24.61 -17.03 -6.53
C GLN A 50 -23.35 -16.29 -7.00
N GLU A 51 -23.03 -16.39 -8.29
CA GLU A 51 -21.88 -15.75 -8.91
C GLU A 51 -22.18 -14.35 -9.45
N GLY A 52 -23.40 -13.83 -9.23
CA GLY A 52 -23.85 -12.51 -9.65
C GLY A 52 -24.50 -12.46 -11.03
N PHE A 53 -24.67 -13.61 -11.70
CA PHE A 53 -25.29 -13.68 -13.02
C PHE A 53 -26.81 -13.90 -12.90
N ASN A 54 -27.57 -12.80 -12.98
CA ASN A 54 -29.02 -12.81 -12.80
C ASN A 54 -29.83 -13.03 -14.09
N ASN A 55 -29.18 -12.93 -15.26
CA ASN A 55 -29.84 -12.91 -16.57
C ASN A 55 -29.94 -14.32 -17.15
N VAL A 56 -30.68 -15.17 -16.46
CA VAL A 56 -30.91 -16.58 -16.81
C VAL A 56 -32.36 -16.78 -17.25
N LEU A 57 -32.56 -17.29 -18.46
CA LEU A 57 -33.86 -17.67 -19.01
C LEU A 57 -34.06 -19.18 -18.92
N ASP A 58 -35.24 -19.58 -18.46
CA ASP A 58 -35.68 -20.96 -18.44
C ASP A 58 -36.35 -21.32 -19.77
N PHE A 59 -35.79 -22.25 -20.53
CA PHE A 59 -36.37 -22.74 -21.78
C PHE A 59 -37.36 -23.91 -21.55
N GLY A 60 -37.45 -24.39 -20.32
CA GLY A 60 -38.28 -25.50 -19.87
C GLY A 60 -37.62 -26.85 -20.13
N ILE A 61 -38.47 -27.87 -20.24
CA ILE A 61 -38.08 -29.25 -20.57
C ILE A 61 -38.47 -29.54 -22.03
N ALA A 62 -37.56 -30.15 -22.78
CA ALA A 62 -37.82 -30.75 -24.09
C ALA A 62 -37.87 -32.28 -23.97
N ASN A 63 -38.74 -32.90 -24.77
CA ASN A 63 -38.75 -34.35 -24.93
C ASN A 63 -37.51 -34.79 -25.73
N ASP A 64 -37.06 -36.02 -25.55
CA ASP A 64 -35.84 -36.56 -26.17
C ASP A 64 -36.06 -36.94 -27.65
N ASN A 65 -36.49 -35.96 -28.45
CA ASN A 65 -36.69 -36.07 -29.89
C ASN A 65 -36.27 -34.80 -30.63
N ILE A 66 -35.90 -34.97 -31.90
CA ILE A 66 -35.32 -33.92 -32.76
C ILE A 66 -36.22 -32.68 -32.82
N ILE A 67 -37.52 -32.88 -33.04
CA ILE A 67 -38.48 -31.80 -33.27
C ILE A 67 -38.63 -30.94 -32.01
N SER A 68 -38.78 -31.57 -30.84
CA SER A 68 -38.96 -30.88 -29.56
C SER A 68 -37.73 -30.05 -29.18
N ILE A 69 -36.54 -30.64 -29.27
CA ILE A 69 -35.27 -29.97 -28.95
C ILE A 69 -35.02 -28.81 -29.92
N HIS A 70 -35.16 -29.05 -31.23
CA HIS A 70 -34.96 -28.03 -32.27
C HIS A 70 -35.89 -26.82 -32.07
N ASN A 71 -37.19 -27.06 -31.87
CA ASN A 71 -38.16 -25.98 -31.70
C ASN A 71 -37.87 -25.13 -30.45
N LYS A 72 -37.58 -25.79 -29.32
CA LYS A 72 -37.25 -25.09 -28.06
C LYS A 72 -36.01 -24.22 -28.18
N ILE A 73 -34.95 -24.71 -28.83
CA ILE A 73 -33.74 -23.92 -29.08
C ILE A 73 -34.07 -22.77 -30.03
N LYS A 74 -34.70 -23.04 -31.18
CA LYS A 74 -35.00 -22.03 -32.21
C LYS A 74 -35.85 -20.87 -31.70
N GLU A 75 -36.89 -21.14 -30.90
CA GLU A 75 -37.79 -20.12 -30.34
C GLU A 75 -37.09 -19.17 -29.36
N ASN A 76 -36.04 -19.62 -28.70
CA ASN A 76 -35.38 -18.88 -27.63
C ASN A 76 -33.96 -18.42 -27.97
N LEU A 77 -33.35 -18.92 -29.04
CA LEU A 77 -31.98 -18.60 -29.44
C LEU A 77 -31.77 -17.10 -29.70
N LYS A 78 -32.80 -16.38 -30.16
CA LYS A 78 -32.79 -14.92 -30.31
C LYS A 78 -32.56 -14.18 -29.00
N LYS A 79 -33.05 -14.73 -27.89
CA LYS A 79 -33.09 -14.07 -26.57
C LYS A 79 -31.81 -14.24 -25.76
N VAL A 80 -30.89 -15.09 -26.21
CA VAL A 80 -29.72 -15.51 -25.41
C VAL A 80 -28.42 -15.46 -26.20
N ASN A 81 -27.31 -15.39 -25.47
CA ASN A 81 -25.96 -15.51 -26.00
C ASN A 81 -25.39 -16.91 -25.73
N VAL A 82 -25.75 -17.48 -24.58
CA VAL A 82 -25.32 -18.81 -24.14
C VAL A 82 -26.54 -19.70 -23.99
N VAL A 83 -26.50 -20.91 -24.52
CA VAL A 83 -27.50 -21.96 -24.31
C VAL A 83 -26.83 -23.10 -23.56
N VAL A 84 -27.38 -23.47 -22.42
CA VAL A 84 -26.95 -24.62 -21.62
C VAL A 84 -28.00 -25.70 -21.74
N THR A 85 -27.61 -26.86 -22.25
CA THR A 85 -28.51 -28.01 -22.34
C THR A 85 -28.12 -29.06 -21.31
N ILE A 86 -29.10 -29.74 -20.74
CA ILE A 86 -28.89 -30.80 -19.74
C ILE A 86 -29.63 -32.04 -20.25
N GLY A 87 -28.90 -33.06 -20.70
CA GLY A 87 -29.53 -34.18 -21.40
C GLY A 87 -28.73 -35.47 -21.37
N SER A 88 -29.28 -36.49 -22.04
CA SER A 88 -28.59 -37.76 -22.26
C SER A 88 -27.35 -37.54 -23.12
N ALA A 89 -26.23 -38.13 -22.71
CA ALA A 89 -24.92 -37.82 -23.27
C ALA A 89 -24.18 -39.08 -23.73
N ASN A 90 -24.96 -40.10 -24.09
CA ASN A 90 -24.52 -41.41 -24.57
C ASN A 90 -24.54 -41.45 -26.11
N ASP A 91 -24.29 -42.62 -26.72
CA ASP A 91 -24.24 -42.82 -28.19
C ASP A 91 -25.53 -42.52 -28.97
N ARG A 92 -26.58 -42.04 -28.29
CA ARG A 92 -27.84 -41.54 -28.88
C ARG A 92 -28.02 -40.03 -28.68
N ASP A 93 -26.92 -39.28 -28.57
CA ASP A 93 -26.93 -37.83 -28.41
C ASP A 93 -27.53 -37.15 -29.65
N LEU A 94 -28.82 -36.85 -29.59
CA LEU A 94 -29.56 -36.17 -30.65
C LEU A 94 -29.13 -34.70 -30.79
N LEU A 95 -28.48 -34.11 -29.78
CA LEU A 95 -28.18 -32.69 -29.75
C LEU A 95 -27.06 -32.32 -30.71
N LYS A 96 -26.00 -33.14 -30.82
CA LYS A 96 -24.87 -32.87 -31.73
C LYS A 96 -25.32 -32.79 -33.20
N PRO A 97 -26.07 -33.77 -33.75
CA PRO A 97 -26.65 -33.64 -35.09
C PRO A 97 -27.55 -32.41 -35.24
N ILE A 98 -28.41 -32.11 -34.26
CA ILE A 98 -29.29 -30.94 -34.31
C ILE A 98 -28.48 -29.64 -34.43
N LEU A 99 -27.44 -29.49 -33.62
CA LEU A 99 -26.57 -28.30 -33.65
C LEU A 99 -25.84 -28.16 -35.00
N GLN A 100 -25.36 -29.27 -35.58
CA GLN A 100 -24.65 -29.24 -36.86
C GLN A 100 -25.59 -29.02 -38.07
N GLU A 101 -26.70 -29.75 -38.15
CA GLU A 101 -27.58 -29.76 -39.31
C GLU A 101 -28.55 -28.56 -39.35
N TYR A 102 -29.09 -28.13 -38.20
CA TYR A 102 -30.13 -27.10 -38.17
C TYR A 102 -29.59 -25.71 -37.80
N PHE A 103 -28.47 -25.64 -37.09
CA PHE A 103 -27.89 -24.37 -36.63
C PHE A 103 -26.51 -24.08 -37.24
N ASN A 104 -26.00 -24.93 -38.14
CA ASN A 104 -24.65 -24.85 -38.71
C ASN A 104 -23.58 -24.61 -37.62
N ALA A 105 -23.74 -25.24 -36.45
CA ALA A 105 -22.83 -25.03 -35.33
C ALA A 105 -21.52 -25.77 -35.53
N THR A 106 -20.42 -25.12 -35.18
CA THR A 106 -19.10 -25.74 -35.05
C THR A 106 -18.99 -26.38 -33.67
N ILE A 107 -18.87 -27.70 -33.62
CA ILE A 107 -18.54 -28.43 -32.39
C ILE A 107 -17.03 -28.32 -32.16
N HIS A 108 -16.62 -27.67 -31.08
CA HIS A 108 -15.21 -27.52 -30.71
C HIS A 108 -14.69 -28.76 -29.99
N PHE A 109 -15.51 -29.33 -29.12
CA PHE A 109 -15.30 -30.65 -28.54
C PHE A 109 -16.64 -31.29 -28.19
N GLY A 110 -16.75 -32.60 -28.45
CA GLY A 110 -17.96 -33.39 -28.16
C GLY A 110 -17.85 -34.27 -26.92
N ASN A 111 -16.66 -34.36 -26.33
CA ASN A 111 -16.31 -35.09 -25.12
C ASN A 111 -15.06 -34.44 -24.53
N ILE A 112 -14.83 -34.64 -23.23
CA ILE A 112 -13.66 -34.17 -22.50
C ILE A 112 -13.06 -35.31 -21.66
N ASP A 113 -11.75 -35.29 -21.45
CA ASP A 113 -11.06 -36.30 -20.65
C ASP A 113 -11.15 -35.98 -19.16
N MET A 114 -12.35 -36.11 -18.58
CA MET A 114 -12.58 -35.92 -17.16
C MET A 114 -13.62 -36.89 -16.58
N LYS A 115 -13.53 -37.17 -15.29
CA LYS A 115 -14.52 -37.95 -14.54
C LYS A 115 -14.87 -37.28 -13.20
N PRO A 116 -16.17 -37.07 -12.88
CA PRO A 116 -17.33 -37.30 -13.75
C PRO A 116 -17.45 -36.18 -14.81
N GLY A 117 -18.14 -36.43 -15.94
CA GLY A 117 -18.44 -35.38 -16.94
C GLY A 117 -17.79 -35.53 -18.33
N LYS A 118 -17.30 -36.72 -18.68
CA LYS A 118 -16.72 -37.07 -20.00
C LYS A 118 -17.52 -36.55 -21.20
N SER A 119 -18.84 -36.53 -21.11
CA SER A 119 -19.74 -36.24 -22.21
C SER A 119 -20.12 -34.76 -22.35
N THR A 120 -19.36 -33.85 -21.72
CA THR A 120 -19.56 -32.41 -21.87
C THR A 120 -19.18 -31.97 -23.28
N THR A 121 -20.05 -31.20 -23.93
CA THR A 121 -19.86 -30.71 -25.31
C THR A 121 -19.90 -29.19 -25.35
N TYR A 122 -19.02 -28.58 -26.14
CA TYR A 122 -19.04 -27.15 -26.43
C TYR A 122 -19.10 -26.89 -27.94
N ALA A 123 -20.02 -26.02 -28.33
CA ALA A 123 -20.23 -25.65 -29.73
C ALA A 123 -20.55 -24.15 -29.86
N THR A 124 -20.31 -23.59 -31.04
CA THR A 124 -20.70 -22.21 -31.36
C THR A 124 -21.37 -22.14 -32.73
N CYS A 125 -22.33 -21.23 -32.90
CA CYS A 125 -22.86 -20.90 -34.21
C CYS A 125 -23.00 -19.40 -34.41
N MET A 126 -23.15 -18.96 -35.66
CA MET A 126 -23.57 -17.60 -35.99
C MET A 126 -25.07 -17.60 -36.23
N PHE A 127 -25.81 -16.81 -35.45
CA PHE A 127 -27.25 -16.66 -35.58
C PHE A 127 -27.60 -15.17 -35.64
N GLU A 128 -28.23 -14.73 -36.72
CA GLU A 128 -28.56 -13.31 -36.98
C GLU A 128 -27.36 -12.37 -36.72
N SER A 129 -26.19 -12.73 -37.25
CA SER A 129 -24.93 -11.98 -37.10
C SER A 129 -24.36 -11.91 -35.68
N THR A 130 -24.94 -12.65 -34.73
CA THR A 130 -24.40 -12.79 -33.36
C THR A 130 -23.85 -14.18 -33.13
N ARG A 131 -22.69 -14.28 -32.47
CA ARG A 131 -22.15 -15.57 -32.04
C ARG A 131 -22.96 -16.11 -30.87
N LYS A 132 -23.42 -17.35 -30.98
CA LYS A 132 -24.10 -18.10 -29.91
C LYS A 132 -23.20 -19.22 -29.41
N HIS A 133 -23.25 -19.47 -28.11
CA HIS A 133 -22.44 -20.47 -27.43
C HIS A 133 -23.34 -21.56 -26.86
N PHE A 134 -23.00 -22.82 -27.07
CA PHE A 134 -23.72 -23.98 -26.56
C PHE A 134 -22.81 -24.78 -25.63
N LEU A 135 -23.26 -25.00 -24.38
CA LEU A 135 -22.62 -25.89 -23.43
C LEU A 135 -23.59 -27.01 -23.06
N CYS A 136 -23.26 -28.24 -23.44
CA CYS A 136 -24.13 -29.40 -23.24
C CYS A 136 -23.59 -30.25 -22.09
N LEU A 137 -24.41 -30.44 -21.06
CA LEU A 137 -24.07 -31.15 -19.83
C LEU A 137 -24.83 -32.47 -19.74
N SER A 138 -24.23 -33.45 -19.05
CA SER A 138 -24.89 -34.73 -18.78
C SER A 138 -26.06 -34.58 -17.81
N LYS A 139 -27.09 -35.43 -17.94
CA LYS A 139 -28.23 -35.52 -17.01
C LYS A 139 -27.88 -35.91 -15.56
N ASN A 140 -26.63 -36.27 -15.27
CA ASN A 140 -26.17 -36.61 -13.93
C ASN A 140 -26.05 -35.35 -13.05
N SER A 141 -26.87 -35.27 -12.01
CA SER A 141 -26.92 -34.12 -11.10
C SER A 141 -25.59 -33.83 -10.39
N ALA A 142 -24.76 -34.85 -10.15
CA ALA A 142 -23.43 -34.66 -9.57
C ALA A 142 -22.45 -33.95 -10.52
N VAL A 143 -22.67 -34.00 -11.83
CA VAL A 143 -21.84 -33.32 -12.85
C VAL A 143 -22.18 -31.84 -12.93
N ILE A 144 -23.43 -31.45 -12.67
CA ILE A 144 -23.90 -30.07 -12.87
C ILE A 144 -23.07 -29.05 -12.09
N PRO A 145 -22.82 -29.18 -10.76
CA PRO A 145 -21.97 -28.23 -10.05
C PRO A 145 -20.54 -28.20 -10.58
N ILE A 146 -19.97 -29.36 -10.91
CA ILE A 146 -18.58 -29.50 -11.37
C ILE A 146 -18.41 -28.83 -12.72
N ALA A 147 -19.23 -29.19 -13.71
CA ALA A 147 -19.17 -28.64 -15.05
C ALA A 147 -19.54 -27.15 -15.09
N THR A 148 -20.46 -26.71 -14.20
CA THR A 148 -20.76 -25.29 -14.05
C THR A 148 -19.52 -24.51 -13.60
N HIS A 149 -18.78 -25.01 -12.61
CA HIS A 149 -17.56 -24.34 -12.13
C HIS A 149 -16.37 -24.41 -13.09
N LEU A 150 -16.24 -25.50 -13.85
CA LEU A 150 -15.11 -25.72 -14.75
C LEU A 150 -15.31 -25.07 -16.13
N PHE A 151 -16.55 -24.97 -16.62
CA PHE A 151 -16.81 -24.54 -17.99
C PHE A 151 -17.79 -23.36 -18.07
N LEU A 152 -18.98 -23.48 -17.45
CA LEU A 152 -20.02 -22.48 -17.64
C LEU A 152 -19.66 -21.13 -17.02
N LEU A 153 -19.21 -21.12 -15.77
CA LEU A 153 -18.83 -19.89 -15.07
C LEU A 153 -17.65 -19.19 -15.76
N PRO A 154 -16.54 -19.88 -16.11
CA PRO A 154 -15.48 -19.27 -16.91
C PRO A 154 -15.99 -18.70 -18.24
N LEU A 155 -16.82 -19.44 -18.99
CA LEU A 155 -17.38 -19.00 -20.26
C LEU A 155 -18.22 -17.73 -20.12
N VAL A 156 -19.16 -17.71 -19.18
CA VAL A 156 -20.03 -16.54 -18.96
C VAL A 156 -19.22 -15.35 -18.47
N ASN A 157 -18.22 -15.57 -17.60
CA ASN A 157 -17.32 -14.51 -17.13
C ASN A 157 -16.54 -13.89 -18.31
N GLU A 158 -15.94 -14.72 -19.16
CA GLU A 158 -15.20 -14.27 -20.34
C GLU A 158 -16.09 -13.49 -21.31
N LEU A 159 -17.32 -13.96 -21.57
CA LEU A 159 -18.28 -13.30 -22.45
C LEU A 159 -18.83 -11.99 -21.89
N CYS A 160 -18.99 -11.86 -20.58
CA CYS A 160 -19.48 -10.61 -19.97
C CYS A 160 -18.38 -9.54 -19.83
N CYS A 161 -17.16 -9.77 -20.33
CA CYS A 161 -15.96 -9.04 -19.91
C CYS A 161 -15.84 -8.97 -18.38
N PHE A 162 -16.47 -9.91 -17.66
CA PHE A 162 -16.23 -10.15 -16.25
C PHE A 162 -14.87 -10.83 -16.19
N ASN A 163 -13.82 -10.03 -16.19
CA ASN A 163 -12.52 -10.45 -15.67
C ASN A 163 -12.69 -10.74 -14.18
N LYS A 164 -13.33 -11.88 -13.87
CA LYS A 164 -13.02 -12.69 -12.71
C LYS A 164 -11.67 -13.34 -13.04
N GLU A 165 -10.63 -12.54 -13.09
CA GLU A 165 -9.38 -13.03 -12.55
C GLU A 165 -9.74 -13.51 -11.14
N ARG A 166 -9.75 -14.83 -10.94
CA ARG A 166 -9.61 -15.37 -9.59
C ARG A 166 -8.26 -14.87 -9.10
N PHE A 167 -8.22 -13.66 -8.56
CA PHE A 167 -7.12 -13.19 -7.73
C PHE A 167 -7.20 -13.96 -6.40
N SER A 168 -7.03 -15.27 -6.46
CA SER A 168 -6.53 -16.06 -5.35
C SER A 168 -5.06 -16.36 -5.58
N VAL A 169 -4.33 -15.42 -6.19
CA VAL A 169 -2.88 -15.39 -5.98
C VAL A 169 -2.71 -14.98 -4.54
N LEU A 170 -2.48 -15.96 -3.67
CA LEU A 170 -1.93 -15.66 -2.36
C LEU A 170 -0.51 -15.15 -2.59
N ALA A 171 -0.38 -13.84 -2.81
CA ALA A 171 0.92 -13.21 -2.88
C ALA A 171 1.57 -13.30 -1.50
N ARG A 172 2.88 -13.61 -1.46
CA ARG A 172 3.67 -13.36 -0.25
C ARG A 172 3.64 -11.87 0.01
N VAL A 173 3.79 -11.45 1.27
CA VAL A 173 3.78 -10.01 1.63
C VAL A 173 4.80 -9.23 0.81
N THR A 174 5.98 -9.80 0.57
CA THR A 174 7.03 -9.22 -0.28
C THR A 174 6.59 -9.06 -1.74
N ASP A 175 5.91 -10.07 -2.30
CA ASP A 175 5.43 -10.05 -3.68
C ASP A 175 4.28 -9.03 -3.82
N ALA A 176 3.39 -8.95 -2.82
CA ALA A 176 2.32 -7.95 -2.78
C ALA A 176 2.87 -6.53 -2.65
N GLN A 177 3.84 -6.30 -1.78
CA GLN A 177 4.53 -5.01 -1.67
C GLN A 177 5.23 -4.63 -2.98
N LYS A 178 5.83 -5.61 -3.67
CA LYS A 178 6.41 -5.40 -5.00
C LYS A 178 5.35 -5.03 -6.04
N ILE A 179 4.23 -5.75 -6.13
CA ILE A 179 3.12 -5.44 -7.05
C ILE A 179 2.56 -4.04 -6.78
N ILE A 180 2.43 -3.66 -5.50
CA ILE A 180 2.00 -2.31 -5.12
C ILE A 180 3.00 -1.28 -5.64
N ARG A 181 4.31 -1.49 -5.44
CA ARG A 181 5.36 -0.60 -5.94
C ARG A 181 5.36 -0.50 -7.47
N ASP A 182 5.30 -1.64 -8.15
CA ASP A 182 5.32 -1.72 -9.61
C ASP A 182 4.05 -1.12 -10.24
N GLY A 183 2.92 -1.20 -9.52
CA GLY A 183 1.64 -0.62 -9.95
C GLY A 183 1.57 0.90 -9.82
N ILE A 184 2.51 1.54 -9.13
CA ILE A 184 2.67 3.00 -9.12
C ILE A 184 3.44 3.38 -10.38
N MET A 185 2.71 3.66 -11.46
CA MET A 185 3.29 4.23 -12.67
C MET A 185 3.58 5.70 -12.41
N ILE A 186 4.78 6.03 -11.93
CA ILE A 186 5.25 7.41 -11.97
C ILE A 186 5.57 7.70 -13.44
N GLN A 187 4.58 8.21 -14.18
CA GLN A 187 4.83 8.68 -15.54
C GLN A 187 5.74 9.89 -15.44
N SER A 188 6.88 9.87 -16.14
CA SER A 188 7.89 10.95 -16.15
C SER A 188 7.35 12.31 -16.62
N ASN A 189 6.10 12.38 -17.11
CA ASN A 189 5.43 13.60 -17.57
C ASN A 189 4.23 14.03 -16.70
N GLU A 190 3.87 13.31 -15.63
CA GLU A 190 2.82 13.81 -14.71
C GLU A 190 3.38 14.94 -13.85
N LYS A 191 2.74 16.11 -13.92
CA LYS A 191 3.11 17.27 -13.10
C LYS A 191 2.84 16.95 -11.63
N ILE A 192 3.91 16.75 -10.86
CA ILE A 192 3.85 16.54 -9.41
C ILE A 192 3.22 17.79 -8.78
N ALA A 193 2.20 17.58 -7.93
CA ALA A 193 1.60 18.66 -7.18
C ALA A 193 2.64 19.18 -6.16
N SER A 194 2.94 20.47 -6.24
CA SER A 194 3.96 21.11 -5.42
C SER A 194 3.44 22.37 -4.75
N LYS A 195 4.07 22.71 -3.63
CA LYS A 195 3.75 23.89 -2.86
C LYS A 195 5.03 24.52 -2.32
N CYS A 196 5.15 25.84 -2.45
CA CYS A 196 6.20 26.58 -1.76
C CYS A 196 5.77 26.81 -0.30
N VAL A 197 6.63 26.43 0.63
CA VAL A 197 6.41 26.61 2.07
C VAL A 197 7.61 27.29 2.70
N ARG A 198 7.37 28.00 3.81
CA ARG A 198 8.44 28.56 4.63
C ARG A 198 9.17 27.44 5.37
N LEU A 199 10.45 27.66 5.68
CA LEU A 199 11.31 26.64 6.29
C LEU A 199 10.74 26.07 7.60
N HIS A 200 10.08 26.90 8.41
CA HIS A 200 9.43 26.45 9.66
C HIS A 200 8.30 25.42 9.45
N ASP A 201 7.63 25.45 8.29
CA ASP A 201 6.54 24.53 7.93
C ASP A 201 7.03 23.34 7.11
N ALA A 202 8.32 23.30 6.79
CA ALA A 202 8.91 22.29 5.90
C ALA A 202 9.25 20.98 6.64
N TYR A 203 9.25 20.97 7.98
CA TYR A 203 9.54 19.76 8.76
C TYR A 203 8.59 18.61 8.40
N GLY A 204 9.15 17.45 8.10
CA GLY A 204 8.38 16.25 7.76
C GLY A 204 7.89 16.20 6.31
N LYS A 205 8.24 17.20 5.49
CA LYS A 205 7.89 17.28 4.06
C LYS A 205 9.02 16.75 3.18
N ILE A 206 8.73 16.58 1.89
CA ILE A 206 9.68 16.05 0.91
C ILE A 206 9.97 17.12 -0.14
N LEU A 207 11.25 17.36 -0.40
CA LEU A 207 11.69 18.33 -1.40
C LEU A 207 11.27 17.89 -2.81
N LEU A 208 10.76 18.84 -3.59
CA LEU A 208 10.49 18.60 -5.01
C LEU A 208 11.78 18.62 -5.85
N THR A 209 12.69 19.55 -5.57
CA THR A 209 13.86 19.82 -6.40
C THR A 209 15.15 19.86 -5.59
N ASP A 210 16.28 19.70 -6.28
CA ASP A 210 17.60 19.96 -5.73
C ASP A 210 17.70 21.38 -5.15
N ILE A 211 18.38 21.49 -4.01
CA ILE A 211 18.63 22.77 -3.36
C ILE A 211 20.14 23.05 -3.35
N TYR A 212 20.49 24.29 -3.68
CA TYR A 212 21.86 24.76 -3.77
C TYR A 212 22.10 25.88 -2.75
N ALA A 213 23.31 25.93 -2.18
CA ALA A 213 23.71 26.94 -1.21
C ALA A 213 23.67 28.36 -1.81
N LYS A 214 22.92 29.28 -1.19
CA LYS A 214 22.83 30.69 -1.61
C LYS A 214 24.00 31.55 -1.10
N CYS A 215 24.73 31.05 -0.10
CA CYS A 215 25.89 31.71 0.46
C CYS A 215 26.96 30.70 0.88
N ASN A 216 28.17 31.19 1.12
CA ASN A 216 29.22 30.41 1.77
C ASN A 216 28.87 30.20 3.25
N VAL A 217 29.27 29.05 3.81
CA VAL A 217 29.20 28.76 5.24
C VAL A 217 30.61 28.37 5.73
N PRO A 218 31.20 29.13 6.67
CA PRO A 218 30.77 30.46 7.09
C PRO A 218 30.87 31.48 5.94
N SER A 219 30.09 32.56 5.99
CA SER A 219 30.05 33.61 4.95
C SER A 219 31.22 34.61 5.06
N PHE A 220 31.91 34.62 6.20
CA PHE A 220 33.08 35.42 6.51
C PHE A 220 34.12 34.55 7.24
N LYS A 221 35.35 35.04 7.39
CA LYS A 221 36.40 34.34 8.15
C LYS A 221 35.98 34.22 9.62
N THR A 222 36.05 33.03 10.18
CA THR A 222 35.73 32.82 11.60
C THR A 222 36.87 32.19 12.37
N SER A 223 36.86 32.37 13.69
CA SER A 223 37.87 31.76 14.55
C SER A 223 37.59 30.30 14.83
N ALA A 224 38.61 29.45 14.70
CA ALA A 224 38.52 28.04 15.08
C ALA A 224 38.60 27.82 16.59
N ILE A 225 39.04 28.81 17.37
CA ILE A 225 39.35 28.69 18.80
C ILE A 225 39.00 29.97 19.57
N ASN A 226 38.98 29.89 20.90
CA ASN A 226 39.03 31.09 21.74
C ASN A 226 40.46 31.66 21.76
N GLY A 227 40.62 32.96 21.51
CA GLY A 227 41.94 33.54 21.34
C GLY A 227 41.94 35.02 20.97
N PHE A 228 43.05 35.44 20.36
CA PHE A 228 43.25 36.80 19.88
C PHE A 228 43.56 36.80 18.38
N ALA A 229 42.71 37.47 17.60
CA ALA A 229 42.92 37.67 16.17
C ALA A 229 44.00 38.75 15.95
N VAL A 230 45.02 38.42 15.16
CA VAL A 230 46.20 39.25 14.93
C VAL A 230 46.65 39.21 13.47
N LYS A 231 47.53 40.15 13.10
CA LYS A 231 48.40 40.06 11.92
C LYS A 231 49.62 39.22 12.27
N ALA A 232 49.77 38.03 11.68
CA ALA A 232 50.89 37.12 11.97
C ALA A 232 52.27 37.76 11.65
N ASN A 233 52.35 38.58 10.61
CA ASN A 233 53.59 39.21 10.14
C ASN A 233 53.89 40.57 10.82
N ASP A 234 53.16 40.93 11.88
CA ASP A 234 53.39 42.18 12.59
C ASP A 234 54.52 42.05 13.61
N LYS A 235 55.55 42.88 13.44
CA LYS A 235 56.81 42.86 14.21
C LYS A 235 56.64 43.16 15.71
N LYS A 236 55.48 43.67 16.15
CA LYS A 236 55.23 43.98 17.56
C LYS A 236 54.69 42.76 18.31
N ASN A 237 55.43 42.25 19.31
CA ASN A 237 54.94 41.16 20.17
C ASN A 237 53.82 41.60 21.13
N ARG A 238 53.81 42.88 21.50
CA ARG A 238 52.77 43.48 22.35
C ARG A 238 51.63 44.00 21.50
N LYS A 239 50.40 43.62 21.85
CA LYS A 239 49.18 44.02 21.15
C LYS A 239 48.18 44.65 22.11
N LYS A 240 47.65 45.79 21.72
CA LYS A 240 46.49 46.40 22.38
C LYS A 240 45.21 45.67 21.96
N ILE A 241 44.41 45.24 22.92
CA ILE A 241 43.12 44.60 22.65
C ILE A 241 42.10 45.69 22.28
N LEU A 242 41.54 45.58 21.08
CA LEU A 242 40.41 46.39 20.62
C LEU A 242 39.09 45.78 21.09
N GLU A 243 38.02 46.57 20.97
CA GLU A 243 36.66 46.12 21.31
C GLU A 243 36.24 44.90 20.49
N ALA A 244 35.49 44.00 21.14
CA ALA A 244 34.95 42.82 20.47
C ALA A 244 34.01 43.23 19.32
N GLY A 245 34.22 42.65 18.14
CA GLY A 245 33.45 43.00 16.94
C GLY A 245 34.04 44.14 16.10
N SER A 246 35.21 44.68 16.48
CA SER A 246 35.98 45.60 15.62
C SER A 246 36.16 45.00 14.22
N THR A 247 35.83 45.75 13.17
CA THR A 247 35.89 45.27 11.78
C THR A 247 37.24 45.47 11.10
N PHE A 248 38.10 46.29 11.70
CA PHE A 248 39.40 46.68 11.16
C PHE A 248 40.50 46.42 12.18
N LEU A 249 41.64 45.92 11.71
CA LEU A 249 42.79 45.64 12.57
C LEU A 249 44.03 46.47 12.17
N GLU A 250 44.52 47.32 13.07
CA GLU A 250 45.75 48.10 12.89
C GLU A 250 47.02 47.35 13.35
N PRO A 251 48.21 47.65 12.80
CA PRO A 251 49.47 47.11 13.33
C PRO A 251 49.70 47.47 14.81
N GLY A 252 50.01 46.47 15.63
CA GLY A 252 50.15 46.59 17.08
C GLY A 252 48.85 46.39 17.86
N THR A 253 47.77 45.98 17.20
CA THR A 253 46.48 45.72 17.84
C THR A 253 46.03 44.26 17.65
N CYS A 254 45.10 43.79 18.49
CA CYS A 254 44.45 42.50 18.38
C CYS A 254 42.97 42.60 18.77
N VAL A 255 42.16 41.63 18.36
CA VAL A 255 40.75 41.52 18.80
C VAL A 255 40.59 40.22 19.57
N ARG A 256 39.99 40.27 20.76
CA ARG A 256 39.61 39.07 21.51
C ARG A 256 38.43 38.39 20.79
N VAL A 257 38.64 37.16 20.36
CA VAL A 257 37.66 36.37 19.61
C VAL A 257 37.34 35.06 20.33
N LYS A 258 36.07 34.65 20.24
CA LYS A 258 35.63 33.32 20.66
C LYS A 258 35.58 32.40 19.44
N THR A 259 35.53 31.09 19.67
CA THR A 259 35.27 30.10 18.62
C THR A 259 34.00 30.48 17.85
N GLY A 260 34.08 30.50 16.52
CA GLY A 260 32.99 30.89 15.61
C GLY A 260 32.82 32.40 15.41
N ALA A 261 33.52 33.25 16.17
CA ALA A 261 33.41 34.70 16.02
C ALA A 261 34.01 35.20 14.71
N PHE A 262 33.45 36.30 14.21
CA PHE A 262 33.97 37.07 13.09
C PHE A 262 35.44 37.46 13.31
N ILE A 263 36.23 37.37 12.25
CA ILE A 263 37.63 37.81 12.20
C ILE A 263 37.75 38.96 11.18
N PRO A 264 38.36 40.11 11.55
CA PRO A 264 38.65 41.19 10.62
C PRO A 264 39.44 40.72 9.40
N ASP A 265 39.18 41.30 8.24
CA ASP A 265 39.80 40.84 6.99
C ASP A 265 41.32 40.93 6.99
N GLU A 266 41.89 41.90 7.71
CA GLU A 266 43.33 42.08 7.83
C GLU A 266 43.98 41.14 8.84
N ALA A 267 43.23 40.46 9.70
CA ALA A 267 43.77 39.47 10.62
C ALA A 267 44.11 38.19 9.84
N THR A 268 45.34 37.70 10.04
CA THR A 268 45.88 36.55 9.31
C THR A 268 46.14 35.33 10.19
N ALA A 269 45.97 35.43 11.51
CA ALA A 269 45.98 34.28 12.41
C ALA A 269 45.17 34.53 13.70
N VAL A 270 44.81 33.46 14.41
CA VAL A 270 44.27 33.54 15.78
C VAL A 270 45.20 32.80 16.75
N ILE A 271 45.64 33.50 17.79
CA ILE A 271 46.53 32.95 18.82
C ILE A 271 45.70 32.39 19.97
N LYS A 272 46.06 31.18 20.43
CA LYS A 272 45.47 30.55 21.63
C LYS A 272 45.76 31.40 22.87
N ILE A 273 44.79 31.54 23.77
CA ILE A 273 44.95 32.30 25.03
C ILE A 273 46.17 31.83 25.84
N LYS A 274 46.45 30.53 25.88
CA LYS A 274 47.62 29.96 26.58
C LYS A 274 48.98 30.36 26.00
N ASN A 275 49.01 30.89 24.78
CA ASN A 275 50.22 31.37 24.10
C ASN A 275 50.37 32.90 24.24
N THR A 276 49.60 33.52 25.13
CA THR A 276 49.60 34.97 25.38
C THR A 276 49.59 35.24 26.88
N GLU A 277 50.24 36.32 27.30
CA GLU A 277 50.18 36.84 28.67
C GLU A 277 49.54 38.22 28.67
N ILE A 278 48.70 38.51 29.66
CA ILE A 278 48.12 39.86 29.84
C ILE A 278 49.18 40.69 30.57
N VAL A 279 49.67 41.74 29.92
CA VAL A 279 50.79 42.56 30.42
C VAL A 279 50.30 43.86 31.04
N SER A 280 49.17 44.39 30.58
CA SER A 280 48.51 45.53 31.21
C SER A 280 47.00 45.33 31.18
N ASN A 281 46.36 45.57 32.32
CA ASN A 281 44.91 45.58 32.45
C ASN A 281 44.54 46.79 33.31
N ASN A 282 44.21 47.89 32.64
CA ASN A 282 43.63 49.06 33.27
C ASN A 282 42.14 49.10 32.91
N ASN A 283 41.29 49.70 33.76
CA ASN A 283 39.83 49.78 33.55
C ASN A 283 39.40 50.35 32.17
N THR A 284 40.32 50.92 31.39
CA THR A 284 40.11 51.53 30.08
C THR A 284 40.68 50.76 28.88
N TRP A 285 41.68 49.89 29.07
CA TRP A 285 42.29 49.11 27.97
C TRP A 285 43.13 47.93 28.50
N GLU A 286 43.17 46.86 27.72
CA GLU A 286 43.98 45.67 27.99
C GLU A 286 45.06 45.48 26.91
N GLU A 287 46.23 45.00 27.31
CA GLU A 287 47.34 44.64 26.42
C GLU A 287 47.82 43.21 26.69
N ILE A 288 48.14 42.51 25.61
CA ILE A 288 48.73 41.17 25.65
C ILE A 288 50.12 41.17 25.05
N GLU A 289 50.94 40.23 25.50
CA GLU A 289 52.22 39.88 24.89
C GLU A 289 52.14 38.46 24.33
N ILE A 290 52.56 38.32 23.07
CA ILE A 290 52.58 37.06 22.35
C ILE A 290 53.83 36.27 22.75
N ILE A 291 53.63 35.12 23.40
CA ILE A 291 54.70 34.22 23.85
C ILE A 291 55.15 33.32 22.70
N ILE A 292 54.19 32.80 21.94
CA ILE A 292 54.42 31.91 20.80
C ILE A 292 53.79 32.54 19.57
N GLN A 293 54.63 32.89 18.58
CA GLN A 293 54.18 33.50 17.33
C GLN A 293 53.34 32.51 16.50
N PRO A 294 52.15 32.92 16.00
CA PRO A 294 51.32 32.07 15.18
C PRO A 294 51.87 31.97 13.75
N LYS A 295 51.51 30.90 13.04
CA LYS A 295 51.70 30.82 11.59
C LYS A 295 50.59 31.57 10.84
N GLU A 296 50.89 32.04 9.64
CA GLU A 296 49.87 32.62 8.76
C GLU A 296 48.79 31.57 8.43
N GLY A 297 47.52 31.96 8.53
CA GLY A 297 46.35 31.10 8.40
C GLY A 297 46.04 30.24 9.63
N GLU A 298 46.83 30.30 10.71
CA GLU A 298 46.65 29.43 11.86
C GLU A 298 45.34 29.74 12.62
N ASN A 299 44.57 28.68 12.92
CA ASN A 299 43.33 28.72 13.67
C ASN A 299 42.23 29.65 13.07
N ILE A 300 42.28 29.90 11.76
CA ILE A 300 41.23 30.59 10.99
C ILE A 300 40.44 29.58 10.18
N LYS A 301 39.11 29.65 10.23
CA LYS A 301 38.21 29.00 9.29
C LYS A 301 37.97 29.93 8.09
N PRO A 302 38.41 29.57 6.87
CA PRO A 302 38.21 30.41 5.70
C PRO A 302 36.74 30.43 5.25
N ILE A 303 36.40 31.42 4.41
CA ILE A 303 35.05 31.56 3.84
C ILE A 303 34.69 30.30 3.05
N GLY A 304 33.50 29.76 3.32
CA GLY A 304 32.98 28.59 2.61
C GLY A 304 33.76 27.31 2.84
N CYS A 305 34.53 27.20 3.93
CA CYS A 305 35.26 25.99 4.26
C CYS A 305 34.35 24.81 4.61
N GLU A 306 33.13 25.07 5.07
CA GLU A 306 32.12 24.05 5.37
C GLU A 306 31.22 23.85 4.13
N ILE A 307 30.64 24.92 3.60
CA ILE A 307 29.79 24.88 2.41
C ILE A 307 30.15 26.04 1.48
N LYS A 308 30.41 25.74 0.21
CA LYS A 308 30.61 26.77 -0.82
C LYS A 308 29.29 27.15 -1.47
N MET A 309 29.14 28.45 -1.75
CA MET A 309 28.02 28.95 -2.55
C MET A 309 27.93 28.21 -3.88
N GLY A 310 26.71 27.85 -4.28
CA GLY A 310 26.44 27.09 -5.50
C GLY A 310 26.62 25.57 -5.39
N ASN A 311 27.15 25.04 -4.27
CA ASN A 311 27.15 23.60 -4.05
C ASN A 311 25.73 23.09 -3.80
N LYS A 312 25.43 21.89 -4.32
CA LYS A 312 24.22 21.15 -3.97
C LYS A 312 24.29 20.76 -2.49
N ILE A 313 23.29 21.15 -1.71
CA ILE A 313 23.20 20.84 -0.27
C ILE A 313 22.22 19.72 0.02
N LEU A 314 21.09 19.67 -0.69
CA LEU A 314 20.08 18.63 -0.58
C LEU A 314 19.62 18.20 -1.97
N GLY A 315 19.32 16.91 -2.12
CA GLY A 315 18.76 16.36 -3.35
C GLY A 315 17.24 16.51 -3.41
N GLU A 316 16.71 16.49 -4.63
CA GLU A 316 15.30 16.19 -4.86
C GLU A 316 14.87 14.92 -4.11
N HIS A 317 13.61 14.89 -3.68
CA HIS A 317 13.02 13.79 -2.90
C HIS A 317 13.64 13.54 -1.53
N THR A 318 14.46 14.48 -1.01
CA THR A 318 14.97 14.37 0.36
C THR A 318 13.87 14.69 1.37
N TYR A 319 13.71 13.83 2.38
CA TYR A 319 12.86 14.07 3.54
C TYR A 319 13.49 15.14 4.45
N ILE A 320 12.73 16.18 4.78
CA ILE A 320 13.20 17.33 5.56
C ILE A 320 13.05 17.02 7.06
N GLY A 321 14.13 16.56 7.68
CA GLY A 321 14.26 16.40 9.12
C GLY A 321 14.86 17.64 9.80
N LEU A 322 15.25 17.47 11.06
CA LEU A 322 15.84 18.56 11.84
C LEU A 322 17.20 19.01 11.30
N ALA A 323 18.04 18.05 10.88
CA ALA A 323 19.36 18.33 10.34
C ALA A 323 19.27 19.08 9.00
N GLU A 324 18.31 18.71 8.16
CA GLU A 324 18.05 19.35 6.88
C GLU A 324 17.56 20.79 7.06
N ILE A 325 16.69 21.04 8.04
CA ILE A 325 16.25 22.40 8.39
C ILE A 325 17.44 23.27 8.80
N GLU A 326 18.31 22.77 9.68
CA GLU A 326 19.48 23.52 10.13
C GLU A 326 20.44 23.83 8.98
N LEU A 327 20.63 22.87 8.06
CA LEU A 327 21.45 23.04 6.87
C LEU A 327 20.88 24.12 5.93
N LEU A 328 19.57 24.06 5.66
CA LEU A 328 18.86 25.04 4.85
C LEU A 328 18.94 26.45 5.47
N ALA A 329 18.70 26.55 6.78
CA ALA A 329 18.79 27.80 7.54
C ALA A 329 20.21 28.40 7.49
N SER A 330 21.23 27.57 7.68
CA SER A 330 22.65 27.97 7.64
C SER A 330 23.06 28.52 6.26
N CYS A 331 22.41 28.04 5.19
CA CYS A 331 22.61 28.54 3.82
C CYS A 331 21.71 29.73 3.46
N GLY A 332 20.98 30.32 4.41
CA GLY A 332 20.11 31.48 4.19
C GLY A 332 18.85 31.16 3.38
N ILE A 333 18.39 29.91 3.40
CA ILE A 333 17.20 29.47 2.66
C ILE A 333 15.99 29.55 3.59
N ASN A 334 15.02 30.39 3.25
CA ASN A 334 13.84 30.63 4.11
C ASN A 334 12.57 29.96 3.57
N GLU A 335 12.57 29.54 2.31
CA GLU A 335 11.44 28.90 1.64
C GLU A 335 11.96 27.78 0.74
N VAL A 336 11.19 26.70 0.66
CA VAL A 336 11.50 25.52 -0.15
C VAL A 336 10.24 25.02 -0.85
N GLU A 337 10.44 24.44 -2.04
CA GLU A 337 9.36 23.79 -2.78
C GLU A 337 9.26 22.33 -2.35
N ILE A 338 8.08 21.95 -1.86
CA ILE A 338 7.78 20.60 -1.38
C ILE A 338 6.77 19.92 -2.28
N ILE A 339 6.76 18.60 -2.23
CA ILE A 339 5.70 17.76 -2.81
C ILE A 339 4.47 17.85 -1.90
N GLU A 340 3.29 18.08 -2.48
CA GLU A 340 2.04 18.07 -1.73
C GLU A 340 1.65 16.65 -1.29
N SER A 341 1.15 16.53 -0.06
CA SER A 341 0.61 15.27 0.45
C SER A 341 -0.59 14.84 -0.38
N GLN A 342 -0.65 13.55 -0.73
CA GLN A 342 -1.80 12.99 -1.42
C GLN A 342 -2.98 12.85 -0.46
N THR A 343 -4.17 13.23 -0.93
CA THR A 343 -5.39 13.06 -0.15
C THR A 343 -5.89 11.62 -0.22
N VAL A 344 -6.14 11.00 0.94
CA VAL A 344 -6.61 9.62 1.07
C VAL A 344 -8.10 9.60 1.38
N GLY A 345 -8.91 9.11 0.45
CA GLY A 345 -10.32 8.82 0.70
C GLY A 345 -10.49 7.53 1.50
N ILE A 346 -11.20 7.58 2.63
CA ILE A 346 -11.50 6.41 3.45
C ILE A 346 -13.00 6.14 3.42
N LEU A 347 -13.35 4.92 3.02
CA LEU A 347 -14.71 4.42 3.00
C LEU A 347 -14.79 3.12 3.82
N SER A 348 -15.79 3.04 4.70
CA SER A 348 -16.11 1.79 5.40
C SER A 348 -17.29 1.10 4.76
N ILE A 349 -17.19 -0.22 4.62
CA ILE A 349 -18.23 -1.04 4.00
C ILE A 349 -18.85 -1.92 5.08
N LYS A 350 -20.17 -1.84 5.23
CA LYS A 350 -20.94 -2.65 6.18
C LYS A 350 -21.66 -3.78 5.45
N ASN A 351 -21.38 -5.02 5.85
CA ASN A 351 -22.10 -6.21 5.40
C ASN A 351 -23.03 -6.70 6.52
N GLU A 352 -24.18 -6.05 6.74
CA GLU A 352 -25.21 -6.59 7.66
C GLU A 352 -26.54 -6.77 6.95
N ILE A 353 -26.88 -8.03 6.63
CA ILE A 353 -28.26 -8.43 6.36
C ILE A 353 -28.83 -9.03 7.66
N ARG A 354 -29.86 -8.40 8.21
CA ARG A 354 -30.92 -9.09 8.97
C ARG A 354 -32.26 -8.71 8.37
N LYS A 355 -32.73 -9.50 7.40
CA LYS A 355 -34.16 -9.55 7.07
C LYS A 355 -34.83 -10.37 8.18
N GLY A 356 -35.63 -9.73 9.02
CA GLY A 356 -36.69 -10.42 9.78
C GLY A 356 -36.61 -10.42 11.31
N GLU A 357 -35.85 -9.53 11.96
CA GLU A 357 -36.02 -9.32 13.41
C GLU A 357 -36.45 -7.88 13.66
N SER A 358 -37.54 -7.73 14.41
CA SER A 358 -38.12 -6.47 14.86
C SER A 358 -37.07 -5.57 15.51
N GLU A 359 -37.26 -4.26 15.35
CA GLU A 359 -36.54 -3.18 16.03
C GLU A 359 -36.52 -3.42 17.55
N ASN A 360 -35.52 -4.16 18.04
CA ASN A 360 -34.95 -4.09 19.39
C ASN A 360 -33.94 -5.23 19.59
N THR A 361 -32.71 -5.07 19.10
CA THR A 361 -31.53 -5.59 19.80
C THR A 361 -30.30 -4.75 19.44
N LEU A 362 -29.78 -4.04 20.45
CA LEU A 362 -28.52 -3.32 20.45
C LEU A 362 -27.35 -4.23 20.03
N LYS A 363 -26.97 -4.20 18.75
CA LYS A 363 -25.67 -4.70 18.24
C LYS A 363 -25.13 -3.79 17.15
N HIS A 364 -25.00 -2.50 17.44
CA HIS A 364 -24.21 -1.61 16.59
C HIS A 364 -22.75 -1.68 17.01
N ILE A 365 -21.88 -2.22 16.15
CA ILE A 365 -20.43 -2.10 16.29
C ILE A 365 -20.05 -0.72 15.73
N TYR A 366 -19.43 0.13 16.55
CA TYR A 366 -18.88 1.41 16.09
C TYR A 366 -17.73 1.15 15.10
N ASP A 367 -17.65 1.95 14.04
CA ASP A 367 -16.57 1.88 13.05
C ASP A 367 -15.25 2.46 13.60
N GLY A 368 -14.59 1.69 14.47
CA GLY A 368 -13.29 2.03 15.01
C GLY A 368 -12.16 1.94 13.97
N ASN A 369 -12.34 1.19 12.89
CA ASN A 369 -11.31 0.96 11.88
C ASN A 369 -11.05 2.24 11.08
N LYS A 370 -12.10 2.89 10.62
CA LYS A 370 -12.00 4.17 9.91
C LYS A 370 -11.31 5.23 10.75
N LEU A 371 -11.74 5.39 12.00
CA LEU A 371 -11.12 6.35 12.92
C LEU A 371 -9.63 6.05 13.16
N THR A 372 -9.28 4.77 13.28
CA THR A 372 -7.90 4.31 13.43
C THR A 372 -7.05 4.67 12.22
N LEU A 373 -7.56 4.45 11.00
CA LEU A 373 -6.86 4.82 9.77
C LEU A 373 -6.71 6.33 9.62
N ILE A 374 -7.78 7.10 9.85
CA ILE A 374 -7.73 8.57 9.81
C ILE A 374 -6.67 9.09 10.77
N THR A 375 -6.64 8.56 12.00
CA THR A 375 -5.67 8.98 13.02
C THR A 375 -4.24 8.62 12.63
N LEU A 376 -4.01 7.40 12.11
CA LEU A 376 -2.70 6.97 11.64
C LEU A 376 -2.19 7.85 10.48
N LEU A 377 -3.06 8.17 9.53
CA LEU A 377 -2.70 9.01 8.38
C LEU A 377 -2.39 10.45 8.81
N LYS A 378 -3.18 11.02 9.73
CA LYS A 378 -2.88 12.34 10.32
C LYS A 378 -1.55 12.36 11.07
N GLN A 379 -1.23 11.31 11.82
CA GLN A 379 0.09 11.17 12.48
C GLN A 379 1.26 11.09 11.48
N LYS A 380 0.98 10.64 10.26
CA LYS A 380 1.94 10.57 9.15
C LYS A 380 1.82 11.73 8.17
N ASP A 381 1.08 12.78 8.55
CA ASP A 381 0.93 14.03 7.79
C ASP A 381 0.32 13.86 6.39
N PHE A 382 -0.61 12.89 6.28
CA PHE A 382 -1.46 12.69 5.10
C PHE A 382 -2.86 13.27 5.33
N ASP A 383 -3.37 13.96 4.32
CA ASP A 383 -4.73 14.46 4.30
C ASP A 383 -5.73 13.34 4.08
N THR A 384 -6.87 13.40 4.77
CA THR A 384 -7.90 12.36 4.72
C THR A 384 -9.27 12.93 4.38
N LEU A 385 -10.00 12.27 3.50
CA LEU A 385 -11.41 12.53 3.23
C LEU A 385 -12.25 11.35 3.73
N ASP A 386 -13.23 11.63 4.60
CA ASP A 386 -14.18 10.63 5.07
C ASP A 386 -15.33 10.51 4.08
N PHE A 387 -15.43 9.36 3.41
CA PHE A 387 -16.53 9.04 2.48
C PHE A 387 -17.73 8.36 3.17
N GLY A 388 -17.71 8.25 4.48
CA GLY A 388 -18.80 7.71 5.28
C GLY A 388 -18.76 6.19 5.41
N ILE A 389 -19.94 5.61 5.60
CA ILE A 389 -20.17 4.17 5.67
C ILE A 389 -21.17 3.85 4.57
N VAL A 390 -20.87 2.83 3.76
CA VAL A 390 -21.76 2.35 2.71
C VAL A 390 -22.24 0.95 3.05
N ASP A 391 -23.55 0.74 2.98
CA ASP A 391 -24.15 -0.58 2.97
C ASP A 391 -24.04 -1.14 1.55
N ALA A 392 -23.25 -2.19 1.38
CA ALA A 392 -23.07 -2.83 0.09
C ALA A 392 -23.15 -4.35 0.24
N GLU A 393 -23.85 -5.01 -0.69
CA GLU A 393 -23.78 -6.46 -0.84
C GLU A 393 -22.45 -6.83 -1.51
N VAL A 394 -21.35 -6.69 -0.76
CA VAL A 394 -20.05 -7.16 -1.25
C VAL A 394 -19.97 -8.65 -0.96
N ASN A 395 -20.09 -9.47 -2.00
CA ASN A 395 -19.91 -10.93 -1.94
C ASN A 395 -18.42 -11.29 -1.74
N MET A 396 -17.85 -10.86 -0.61
CA MET A 396 -16.49 -11.13 -0.17
C MET A 396 -16.50 -11.62 1.28
N LYS A 397 -15.61 -12.56 1.62
CA LYS A 397 -15.42 -13.02 3.00
C LYS A 397 -14.59 -12.00 3.79
N PRO A 398 -15.13 -11.35 4.84
CA PRO A 398 -14.36 -10.42 5.67
C PRO A 398 -13.15 -11.11 6.30
N GLY A 399 -12.01 -10.43 6.32
CA GLY A 399 -10.81 -10.87 7.04
C GLY A 399 -9.86 -11.84 6.33
N LYS A 400 -10.09 -12.19 5.06
CA LYS A 400 -9.17 -13.08 4.30
C LYS A 400 -8.32 -12.41 3.21
N SER A 401 -8.68 -11.22 2.74
CA SER A 401 -8.03 -10.63 1.56
C SER A 401 -7.86 -9.12 1.72
N THR A 402 -6.64 -8.68 2.02
CA THR A 402 -6.20 -7.34 1.61
C THR A 402 -6.15 -7.35 0.09
N THR A 403 -6.85 -6.42 -0.55
CA THR A 403 -6.91 -6.35 -2.02
C THR A 403 -6.36 -5.00 -2.47
N TYR A 404 -5.49 -5.03 -3.46
CA TYR A 404 -4.97 -3.84 -4.11
C TYR A 404 -5.43 -3.83 -5.57
N GLY A 405 -5.92 -2.70 -6.03
CA GLY A 405 -6.31 -2.49 -7.41
C GLY A 405 -5.98 -1.08 -7.85
N THR A 406 -5.95 -0.87 -9.16
CA THR A 406 -5.83 0.47 -9.74
C THR A 406 -6.92 0.67 -10.77
N CYS A 407 -7.36 1.92 -10.95
CA CYS A 407 -8.27 2.30 -12.01
C CYS A 407 -7.89 3.67 -12.57
N MET A 408 -8.24 3.95 -13.82
CA MET A 408 -8.09 5.27 -14.41
C MET A 408 -9.38 6.06 -14.25
N LEU A 409 -9.33 7.22 -13.61
CA LEU A 409 -10.49 8.10 -13.44
C LEU A 409 -10.09 9.55 -13.75
N GLY A 410 -10.76 10.16 -14.74
CA GLY A 410 -10.47 11.54 -15.16
C GLY A 410 -9.04 11.75 -15.65
N GLY A 411 -8.46 10.75 -16.33
CA GLY A 411 -7.08 10.78 -16.83
C GLY A 411 -6.00 10.55 -15.77
N LYS A 412 -6.36 10.37 -14.49
CA LYS A 412 -5.41 10.06 -13.40
C LYS A 412 -5.57 8.62 -12.93
N GLN A 413 -4.44 7.94 -12.68
CA GLN A 413 -4.47 6.63 -12.03
C GLN A 413 -4.89 6.79 -10.56
N LYS A 414 -5.81 5.94 -10.11
CA LYS A 414 -6.30 5.86 -8.74
C LYS A 414 -5.91 4.51 -8.16
N HIS A 415 -5.44 4.53 -6.93
CA HIS A 415 -5.05 3.35 -6.18
C HIS A 415 -6.14 3.02 -5.16
N ILE A 416 -6.63 1.78 -5.19
CA ILE A 416 -7.70 1.31 -4.31
C ILE A 416 -7.12 0.19 -3.45
N LEU A 417 -7.08 0.42 -2.14
CA LEU A 417 -6.64 -0.57 -1.17
C LEU A 417 -7.81 -0.97 -0.27
N TYR A 418 -8.25 -2.22 -0.40
CA TYR A 418 -9.25 -2.82 0.47
C TYR A 418 -8.55 -3.52 1.64
N LEU A 419 -8.86 -3.08 2.85
CA LEU A 419 -8.30 -3.62 4.08
C LEU A 419 -9.29 -4.53 4.82
N SER A 420 -8.77 -5.43 5.64
CA SER A 420 -9.57 -6.31 6.48
C SER A 420 -10.42 -5.53 7.48
N GLY A 421 -11.71 -5.87 7.59
CA GLY A 421 -12.61 -5.32 8.62
C GLY A 421 -12.28 -5.77 10.05
N ASN A 422 -11.30 -6.64 10.27
CA ASN A 422 -10.86 -7.02 11.62
C ASN A 422 -9.99 -5.90 12.24
N SER A 423 -10.50 -5.30 13.31
CA SER A 423 -9.92 -4.15 14.01
C SER A 423 -8.54 -4.40 14.61
N ALA A 424 -8.22 -5.65 14.93
CA ALA A 424 -6.89 -5.97 15.45
C ALA A 424 -5.85 -6.17 14.32
N THR A 425 -6.31 -6.34 13.07
CA THR A 425 -5.44 -6.47 11.89
C THR A 425 -5.30 -5.19 11.07
N ILE A 426 -6.19 -4.21 11.25
CA ILE A 426 -6.24 -3.01 10.40
C ILE A 426 -4.93 -2.23 10.44
N LEU A 427 -4.37 -2.03 11.63
CA LEU A 427 -3.09 -1.36 11.82
C LEU A 427 -1.93 -2.15 11.22
N ILE A 428 -1.94 -3.49 11.34
CA ILE A 428 -0.92 -4.34 10.73
C ILE A 428 -0.95 -4.17 9.21
N THR A 429 -2.14 -4.30 8.60
CA THR A 429 -2.29 -4.14 7.15
C THR A 429 -1.98 -2.72 6.67
N ALA A 430 -2.26 -1.71 7.48
CA ALA A 430 -1.89 -0.34 7.16
C ALA A 430 -0.37 -0.15 7.13
N HIS A 431 0.37 -0.66 8.12
CA HIS A 431 1.83 -0.58 8.14
C HIS A 431 2.49 -1.42 7.05
N LEU A 432 1.90 -2.57 6.67
CA LEU A 432 2.46 -3.45 5.65
C LEU A 432 2.17 -3.00 4.21
N PHE A 433 1.02 -2.34 3.97
CA PHE A 433 0.55 -2.06 2.62
C PHE A 433 0.16 -0.59 2.38
N LEU A 434 -0.61 0.03 3.28
CA LEU A 434 -1.08 1.42 3.10
C LEU A 434 0.07 2.43 3.18
N LEU A 435 0.83 2.42 4.28
CA LEU A 435 1.93 3.37 4.48
C LEU A 435 3.03 3.21 3.41
N PRO A 436 3.48 1.99 3.04
CA PRO A 436 4.44 1.84 1.96
C PRO A 436 3.93 2.34 0.61
N LEU A 437 2.65 2.13 0.29
CA LEU A 437 2.01 2.68 -0.92
C LEU A 437 2.05 4.22 -0.90
N LEU A 438 1.59 4.83 0.18
CA LEU A 438 1.53 6.29 0.29
C LEU A 438 2.92 6.94 0.32
N ASN A 439 3.85 6.35 1.06
CA ASN A 439 5.25 6.77 1.07
C ASN A 439 5.81 6.77 -0.35
N LYS A 440 5.60 5.68 -1.11
CA LYS A 440 6.10 5.61 -2.48
C LYS A 440 5.42 6.62 -3.41
N MET A 441 4.11 6.83 -3.29
CA MET A 441 3.38 7.87 -4.03
C MET A 441 3.83 9.29 -3.68
N HIS A 442 4.40 9.48 -2.50
CA HIS A 442 4.94 10.75 -2.03
C HIS A 442 6.46 10.86 -2.19
N TYR A 443 7.09 9.96 -2.95
CA TYR A 443 8.55 9.92 -3.17
C TYR A 443 9.36 9.75 -1.87
N ASN A 444 8.72 9.19 -0.84
CA ASN A 444 9.36 8.79 0.39
C ASN A 444 9.83 7.34 0.28
N ASP A 445 11.12 7.12 0.09
CA ASP A 445 11.70 5.77 0.07
C ASP A 445 12.08 5.24 1.47
N MET A 446 11.66 5.92 2.53
CA MET A 446 11.87 5.44 3.91
C MET A 446 11.08 4.16 4.18
N GLU A 447 11.81 3.04 4.26
CA GLU A 447 11.25 1.76 4.68
C GLU A 447 11.15 1.69 6.21
N VAL A 448 10.19 0.91 6.69
CA VAL A 448 10.07 0.63 8.13
C VAL A 448 11.24 -0.28 8.53
N PRO A 449 12.06 0.10 9.53
CA PRO A 449 13.25 -0.66 9.88
C PRO A 449 12.87 -2.04 10.42
N VAL A 450 13.54 -3.07 9.87
CA VAL A 450 13.47 -4.44 10.38
C VAL A 450 14.72 -4.68 11.23
N ILE A 451 14.51 -4.92 12.52
CA ILE A 451 15.58 -5.29 13.45
C ILE A 451 15.49 -6.77 13.80
N HIS A 452 16.55 -7.32 14.38
CA HIS A 452 16.57 -8.70 14.85
C HIS A 452 16.51 -8.74 16.38
N ALA A 453 15.62 -9.57 16.93
CA ALA A 453 15.41 -9.69 18.37
C ALA A 453 15.36 -11.15 18.82
N HIS A 454 15.88 -11.44 20.00
CA HIS A 454 15.73 -12.74 20.64
C HIS A 454 14.31 -12.92 21.16
N VAL A 455 13.70 -14.01 20.73
CA VAL A 455 12.37 -14.38 21.17
C VAL A 455 12.48 -15.14 22.50
N MET A 456 11.78 -14.72 23.54
CA MET A 456 11.90 -15.31 24.88
C MET A 456 10.90 -16.45 25.13
N ASP A 457 9.89 -16.57 24.28
CA ASP A 457 8.80 -17.55 24.40
C ASP A 457 8.69 -18.41 23.15
N GLU A 458 7.99 -19.54 23.26
CA GLU A 458 7.71 -20.39 22.10
C GLU A 458 6.53 -19.84 21.28
N TYR A 459 6.70 -19.71 19.96
CA TYR A 459 5.63 -19.27 19.06
C TYR A 459 5.24 -20.35 18.07
N LYS A 460 3.94 -20.61 17.93
CA LYS A 460 3.43 -21.56 16.94
C LYS A 460 3.59 -20.99 15.52
N LYS A 461 4.22 -21.77 14.65
CA LYS A 461 4.30 -21.47 13.21
C LYS A 461 3.03 -21.99 12.53
N TYR A 462 2.52 -21.22 11.59
CA TYR A 462 1.35 -21.57 10.77
C TYR A 462 1.78 -21.77 9.32
N SER A 463 0.85 -22.15 8.45
CA SER A 463 1.12 -22.31 7.01
C SER A 463 1.53 -21.02 6.30
N ARG A 464 1.48 -19.88 7.00
CA ARG A 464 1.81 -18.54 6.51
C ARG A 464 2.58 -17.78 7.59
N PRO A 465 3.40 -16.78 7.20
CA PRO A 465 4.02 -15.89 8.17
C PRO A 465 2.95 -15.22 9.04
N ASN A 466 3.24 -15.08 10.32
CA ASN A 466 2.34 -14.45 11.29
C ASN A 466 2.99 -13.19 11.85
N TYR A 467 2.24 -12.09 11.83
CA TYR A 467 2.67 -10.79 12.34
C TYR A 467 2.02 -10.57 13.70
N ILE A 468 2.82 -10.37 14.73
CA ILE A 468 2.34 -10.33 16.12
C ILE A 468 2.76 -9.02 16.77
N TRP A 469 1.80 -8.30 17.34
CA TRP A 469 2.09 -7.11 18.15
C TRP A 469 3.01 -7.45 19.32
N THR A 470 4.12 -6.73 19.43
CA THR A 470 5.12 -6.99 20.45
C THR A 470 5.74 -5.72 21.02
N HIS A 471 6.38 -5.86 22.17
CA HIS A 471 7.15 -4.82 22.81
C HIS A 471 8.62 -5.24 22.86
N LEU A 472 9.46 -4.52 22.13
CA LEU A 472 10.90 -4.68 22.17
C LEU A 472 11.49 -4.06 23.43
N LYS A 473 12.30 -4.83 24.15
CA LYS A 473 13.08 -4.38 25.30
C LYS A 473 14.56 -4.58 25.06
N TRP A 474 15.37 -3.62 25.49
CA TRP A 474 16.83 -3.75 25.56
C TRP A 474 17.25 -3.73 27.01
N ASP A 475 18.13 -4.67 27.38
CA ASP A 475 18.92 -4.53 28.59
C ASP A 475 20.17 -3.69 28.32
N LYS A 476 20.74 -3.08 29.35
CA LYS A 476 21.96 -2.25 29.21
C LYS A 476 23.17 -3.06 28.75
N GLU A 477 23.16 -4.37 29.00
CA GLU A 477 24.28 -5.28 28.74
C GLU A 477 24.07 -6.17 27.50
N GLU A 478 22.91 -6.09 26.85
CA GLU A 478 22.55 -6.97 25.73
C GLU A 478 22.76 -6.31 24.36
N THR A 479 23.36 -7.05 23.42
CA THR A 479 23.55 -6.64 22.03
C THR A 479 22.28 -6.70 21.19
N PHE A 480 21.33 -7.58 21.55
CA PHE A 480 20.09 -7.78 20.81
C PHE A 480 18.88 -7.52 21.69
N ALA A 481 17.82 -6.96 21.10
CA ALA A 481 16.56 -6.74 21.78
C ALA A 481 15.90 -8.08 22.15
N ARG A 482 15.10 -8.09 23.22
CA ARG A 482 14.26 -9.22 23.62
C ARG A 482 12.80 -8.97 23.29
N VAL A 483 12.10 -10.03 22.90
CA VAL A 483 10.65 -10.08 22.66
C VAL A 483 10.04 -11.13 23.56
N SER A 484 9.19 -10.71 24.50
CA SER A 484 8.41 -11.61 25.37
C SER A 484 6.91 -11.57 25.03
N ASN A 485 6.22 -12.66 25.28
CA ASN A 485 4.86 -12.96 24.86
C ASN A 485 3.83 -12.00 25.47
N THR A 486 2.95 -11.47 24.61
CA THR A 486 1.65 -10.95 24.99
C THR A 486 0.60 -11.56 24.07
N TYR A 487 -0.08 -12.62 24.50
CA TYR A 487 -1.02 -13.40 23.69
C TYR A 487 -2.05 -12.59 22.86
N ALA A 488 -2.26 -13.09 21.62
CA ALA A 488 -3.37 -12.92 20.66
C ALA A 488 -3.57 -11.59 19.90
N ASN A 489 -3.42 -11.68 18.57
CA ASN A 489 -3.71 -10.67 17.53
C ASN A 489 -5.17 -10.19 17.45
N ASN A 490 -6.03 -10.53 18.41
CA ASN A 490 -7.45 -10.20 18.41
C ASN A 490 -7.83 -9.19 19.52
N ASN A 491 -6.84 -8.65 20.26
CA ASN A 491 -7.09 -7.76 21.38
C ASN A 491 -6.48 -6.36 21.15
N LEU A 492 -7.35 -5.39 20.86
CA LEU A 492 -6.99 -3.98 20.63
C LEU A 492 -6.23 -3.36 21.82
N LEU A 493 -6.53 -3.81 23.05
CA LEU A 493 -5.91 -3.31 24.29
C LEU A 493 -4.39 -3.57 24.33
N ARG A 494 -3.92 -4.61 23.64
CA ARG A 494 -2.49 -4.99 23.63
C ARG A 494 -1.71 -4.35 22.50
N ALA A 495 -2.35 -4.14 21.35
CA ALA A 495 -1.78 -3.34 20.27
C ALA A 495 -1.43 -1.91 20.74
N HIS A 496 -2.14 -1.39 21.75
CA HIS A 496 -1.84 -0.08 22.35
C HIS A 496 -0.42 0.03 22.95
N ASN A 497 0.11 -1.02 23.60
CA ASN A 497 1.42 -0.93 24.29
C ASN A 497 2.58 -1.49 23.45
N ALA A 498 2.28 -2.00 22.26
CA ALA A 498 3.27 -2.52 21.33
C ALA A 498 4.04 -1.38 20.64
N ASN A 499 5.33 -1.57 20.43
CA ASN A 499 6.20 -0.68 19.65
C ASN A 499 6.74 -1.36 18.37
N ALA A 500 6.34 -2.61 18.13
CA ALA A 500 6.83 -3.39 17.01
C ALA A 500 5.91 -4.55 16.61
N LEU A 501 6.21 -5.16 15.45
CA LEU A 501 5.57 -6.38 14.96
C LEU A 501 6.61 -7.49 14.77
N LEU A 502 6.50 -8.56 15.56
CA LEU A 502 7.29 -9.78 15.39
C LEU A 502 6.83 -10.52 14.13
N ILE A 503 7.79 -10.90 13.28
CA ILE A 503 7.53 -11.65 12.04
C ILE A 503 7.87 -13.12 12.30
N VAL A 504 6.87 -13.92 12.66
CA VAL A 504 7.02 -15.37 12.81
C VAL A 504 6.97 -16.02 11.42
N PRO A 505 7.99 -16.78 11.00
CA PRO A 505 8.02 -17.38 9.67
C PRO A 505 6.95 -18.47 9.52
N ALA A 506 6.63 -18.80 8.26
CA ALA A 506 5.75 -19.93 7.96
C ALA A 506 6.42 -21.26 8.37
N ALA A 507 5.60 -22.25 8.72
CA ALA A 507 6.07 -23.60 9.00
C ALA A 507 6.65 -24.26 7.74
N SER A 508 7.80 -24.91 7.89
CA SER A 508 8.47 -25.67 6.81
C SER A 508 8.82 -27.08 7.28
N GLY A 509 8.23 -28.10 6.66
CA GLY A 509 8.51 -29.51 6.99
C GLY A 509 8.10 -29.86 8.44
N SER A 510 9.06 -30.32 9.24
CA SER A 510 8.88 -30.69 10.66
C SER A 510 8.92 -29.51 11.63
N ASP A 511 9.31 -28.32 11.18
CA ASP A 511 9.46 -27.12 12.00
C ASP A 511 8.09 -26.43 12.24
N LYS A 512 7.50 -26.72 13.41
CA LYS A 512 6.15 -26.28 13.79
C LYS A 512 6.14 -25.13 14.82
N SER A 513 7.28 -24.79 15.41
CA SER A 513 7.37 -23.72 16.40
C SER A 513 8.69 -22.97 16.32
N LEU A 514 8.67 -21.72 16.78
CA LEU A 514 9.83 -20.88 16.93
C LEU A 514 10.28 -21.00 18.40
N SER A 515 11.48 -21.54 18.62
CA SER A 515 11.99 -21.78 19.96
C SER A 515 12.47 -20.50 20.64
N PRO A 516 12.39 -20.41 21.98
CA PRO A 516 13.05 -19.37 22.76
C PRO A 516 14.55 -19.25 22.43
N GLY A 517 15.09 -18.05 22.52
CA GLY A 517 16.46 -17.70 22.14
C GLY A 517 16.67 -17.49 20.63
N THR A 518 15.71 -17.81 19.77
CA THR A 518 15.87 -17.64 18.32
C THR A 518 15.89 -16.17 17.93
N LEU A 519 16.91 -15.76 17.19
CA LEU A 519 17.00 -14.43 16.62
C LEU A 519 16.01 -14.30 15.44
N THR A 520 15.05 -13.38 15.56
CA THR A 520 13.90 -13.30 14.64
C THR A 520 13.68 -11.86 14.17
N PRO A 521 13.32 -11.63 12.89
CA PRO A 521 13.02 -10.29 12.39
C PRO A 521 11.79 -9.68 13.04
N VAL A 522 11.90 -8.39 13.35
CA VAL A 522 10.88 -7.56 14.00
C VAL A 522 10.81 -6.22 13.28
N LEU A 523 9.61 -5.87 12.81
CA LEU A 523 9.33 -4.58 12.19
C LEU A 523 9.14 -3.53 13.30
N PHE A 524 10.05 -2.55 13.39
CA PHE A 524 10.04 -1.53 14.43
C PHE A 524 9.17 -0.34 14.02
N LEU A 525 8.14 -0.05 14.79
CA LEU A 525 7.11 0.95 14.47
C LEU A 525 7.36 2.31 15.13
N GLY A 526 8.45 2.42 15.90
CA GLY A 526 8.83 3.62 16.64
C GLY A 526 8.52 3.52 18.13
N SER A 527 9.23 4.31 18.93
CA SER A 527 8.90 4.50 20.34
C SER A 527 7.65 5.39 20.43
N LYS A 528 6.59 4.90 21.09
CA LYS A 528 5.71 5.86 21.78
C LYS A 528 6.61 6.59 22.77
N SER A 529 6.67 7.91 22.68
CA SER A 529 7.21 8.76 23.74
C SER A 529 6.38 8.50 24.99
N PHE A 530 6.75 7.48 25.75
CA PHE A 530 6.24 7.31 27.09
C PHE A 530 6.89 8.41 27.92
N CYS A 531 6.07 9.40 28.29
CA CYS A 531 6.27 10.06 29.57
C CYS A 531 6.52 8.96 30.60
N GLN A 532 7.69 9.04 31.20
CA GLN A 532 8.17 8.16 32.24
C GLN A 532 7.10 8.05 33.34
N ASN A 533 6.45 6.90 33.46
CA ASN A 533 6.02 6.45 34.78
C ASN A 533 7.23 5.77 35.41
N ILE A 534 8.05 6.58 36.07
CA ILE A 534 8.97 6.12 37.11
C ILE A 534 8.07 5.51 38.20
N PRO A 535 8.13 4.19 38.47
CA PRO A 535 7.66 3.70 39.75
C PRO A 535 8.71 4.13 40.80
N ASN A 536 8.24 4.86 41.82
CA ASN A 536 8.99 5.04 43.07
C ASN A 536 9.33 3.70 43.72
#